data_AF-A0A1W9W444-F1
#
_entry.id   AF-A0A1W9W444-F1
#
_cell.length_a   1.000
_cell.length_b   1.000
_cell.length_c   1.000
_cell.angle_alpha   90.00
_cell.angle_beta   90.00
_cell.angle_gamma   90.00
#
_symmetry.space_group_name_H-M   'P 1'
#
loop_
_entity.id
_entity.type
_entity.pdbx_description
1 polymer ?
#
loop_
_entity_poly.entity_id
_entity_poly.type
_entity_poly.pdbx_seq_one_letter_code
_entity_poly.pdbx_strand_id
1 'polypeptide(L)'
;VGINEYQYLNSLVGSTQDVENMAQFIQSEWGYKPWQIITLTDAEATKTSILTVFDEWLIEGTEFGDKVLFYYSGHGYYIEDDNYDETDGYDEALCPVDAYQSGRIKVNLIRDDEIDRRLKKLKGRQVMIIVDACYSGTITKNVFGQPIKDVTVKVPIFKEAQPRSEMKKSLTRNIFIELRPEVVAYSAVESYQKALVDISRLPLSGVFTRRFIEGLRDNKADSNCDGKVNHRELLAYMRRESKAYCDAMPLICENGLTPQLDIKPARLDEDVHRWAGSQSIYSKRLGMSQKQLTQTPTHKLQVEILPRHRLKPGASMRVRVKSDRTGYVLLFDTESTDSTKLTRLFPNQHSNIRMGYVKAGKARIIPDVYSGFALKVPKTSGKRLLVALLVDKPSEISTLQKSFPKAFKQAMSKQAQPDSLSKDALRSSPCAYRQVPIEVQTLSQQLSQQLTQTLQRSAESTNWSITTVEYEIIP
;
A
#
# COMPACT_ATOMS: atom_id res chain seq x y z
N VAL A 1 8.91 6.65 19.99
CA VAL A 1 8.20 7.68 20.77
C VAL A 1 6.78 7.19 21.03
N GLY A 2 6.31 7.22 22.28
CA GLY A 2 5.01 6.65 22.67
C GLY A 2 4.37 7.46 23.78
N ILE A 3 3.18 8.02 23.54
CA ILE A 3 2.61 9.01 24.47
C ILE A 3 1.16 8.62 24.81
N ASN A 4 0.93 8.32 26.08
CA ASN A 4 -0.39 8.14 26.68
C ASN A 4 -0.79 9.37 27.49
N GLU A 5 0.09 9.86 28.36
CA GLU A 5 -0.23 10.92 29.32
C GLU A 5 0.19 12.29 28.81
N TYR A 6 -0.76 13.02 28.20
CA TYR A 6 -0.53 14.36 27.68
C TYR A 6 -0.69 15.43 28.76
N GLN A 7 0.16 16.45 28.71
CA GLN A 7 0.12 17.53 29.69
C GLN A 7 -1.12 18.44 29.53
N TYR A 8 -1.54 18.68 28.28
CA TYR A 8 -2.60 19.63 27.95
C TYR A 8 -3.71 19.07 27.04
N LEU A 9 -3.54 17.84 26.57
CA LEU A 9 -4.49 17.13 25.71
C LEU A 9 -5.12 15.96 26.49
N ASN A 10 -6.13 15.31 25.91
CA ASN A 10 -6.68 14.09 26.50
C ASN A 10 -5.65 12.96 26.50
N SER A 11 -5.68 12.11 27.52
CA SER A 11 -4.84 10.92 27.56
C SER A 11 -5.26 9.87 26.53
N LEU A 12 -4.31 9.01 26.17
CA LEU A 12 -4.48 7.79 25.38
C LEU A 12 -4.15 6.56 26.24
N VAL A 13 -4.47 5.39 25.69
CA VAL A 13 -3.98 4.11 26.22
C VAL A 13 -3.23 3.34 25.13
N GLY A 14 -2.24 2.55 25.54
CA GLY A 14 -1.56 1.60 24.66
C GLY A 14 -0.46 2.18 23.75
N SER A 15 -0.25 3.49 23.66
CA SER A 15 0.85 4.09 22.87
C SER A 15 2.23 3.81 23.47
N THR A 16 2.33 3.78 24.81
CA THR A 16 3.57 3.35 25.50
C THR A 16 3.81 1.85 25.32
N GLN A 17 2.75 1.04 25.41
CA GLN A 17 2.82 -0.41 25.14
C GLN A 17 3.23 -0.69 23.69
N ASP A 18 2.75 0.11 22.73
CA ASP A 18 3.12 0.07 21.33
C ASP A 18 4.64 0.26 21.13
N VAL A 19 5.24 1.23 21.82
CA VAL A 19 6.70 1.45 21.81
C VAL A 19 7.44 0.27 22.42
N GLU A 20 6.96 -0.25 23.55
CA GLU A 20 7.58 -1.41 24.19
C GLU A 20 7.54 -2.63 23.26
N ASN A 21 6.38 -2.92 22.67
CA ASN A 21 6.19 -4.03 21.73
C ASN A 21 7.09 -3.88 20.50
N MET A 22 7.18 -2.67 19.94
CA MET A 22 8.04 -2.37 18.81
C MET A 22 9.52 -2.52 19.18
N ALA A 23 9.95 -1.99 20.33
CA ALA A 23 11.32 -2.11 20.81
C ALA A 23 11.72 -3.57 21.02
N GLN A 24 10.84 -4.40 21.59
CA GLN A 24 11.08 -5.84 21.73
C GLN A 24 11.14 -6.53 20.36
N PHE A 25 10.23 -6.19 19.45
CA PHE A 25 10.18 -6.75 18.10
C PHE A 25 11.45 -6.44 17.29
N ILE A 26 11.93 -5.19 17.26
CA ILE A 26 13.12 -4.85 16.47
C ILE A 26 14.40 -5.43 17.06
N GLN A 27 14.44 -5.70 18.37
CA GLN A 27 15.53 -6.43 19.00
C GLN A 27 15.51 -7.91 18.61
N SER A 28 14.33 -8.56 18.68
CA SER A 28 14.20 -9.99 18.41
C SER A 28 14.31 -10.32 16.91
N GLU A 29 13.60 -9.59 16.07
CA GLU A 29 13.47 -9.90 14.64
C GLU A 29 14.48 -9.15 13.77
N TRP A 30 14.85 -7.92 14.16
CA TRP A 30 15.73 -7.06 13.35
C TRP A 30 17.14 -6.90 13.90
N GLY A 31 17.42 -7.46 15.08
CA GLY A 31 18.75 -7.52 15.65
C GLY A 31 19.29 -6.19 16.16
N TYR A 32 18.45 -5.15 16.30
CA TYR A 32 18.84 -3.92 16.98
C TYR A 32 19.28 -4.25 18.41
N LYS A 33 20.37 -3.64 18.86
CA LYS A 33 20.85 -3.82 20.23
C LYS A 33 20.17 -2.84 21.18
N PRO A 34 20.02 -3.18 22.48
CA PRO A 34 19.38 -2.28 23.43
C PRO A 34 19.97 -0.86 23.44
N TRP A 35 21.31 -0.74 23.33
CA TRP A 35 22.00 0.56 23.30
C TRP A 35 21.86 1.31 21.96
N GLN A 36 21.27 0.68 20.94
CA GLN A 36 20.95 1.29 19.65
C GLN A 36 19.47 1.72 19.57
N ILE A 37 18.78 1.80 20.71
CA ILE A 37 17.37 2.17 20.77
C ILE A 37 17.20 3.24 21.85
N ILE A 38 16.67 4.41 21.46
CA ILE A 38 16.16 5.40 22.40
C ILE A 38 14.63 5.39 22.37
N THR A 39 14.03 5.19 23.53
CA THR A 39 12.58 5.33 23.74
C THR A 39 12.31 6.61 24.51
N LEU A 40 11.42 7.45 23.99
CA LEU A 40 10.84 8.58 24.70
C LEU A 40 9.37 8.27 24.95
N THR A 41 8.97 8.28 26.22
CA THR A 41 7.59 8.00 26.63
C THR A 41 7.00 9.09 27.51
N ASP A 42 5.70 9.35 27.33
CA ASP A 42 4.92 10.29 28.14
C ASP A 42 5.67 11.63 28.38
N ALA A 43 5.96 11.97 29.64
CA ALA A 43 6.60 13.23 30.03
C ALA A 43 7.96 13.50 29.36
N GLU A 44 8.66 12.46 28.91
CA GLU A 44 9.95 12.59 28.21
C GLU A 44 9.78 13.03 26.76
N ALA A 45 8.60 12.81 26.17
CA ALA A 45 8.32 13.01 24.75
C ALA A 45 7.87 14.45 24.44
N THR A 46 8.60 15.44 24.94
CA THR A 46 8.40 16.86 24.58
C THR A 46 8.86 17.13 23.15
N LYS A 47 8.35 18.21 22.53
CA LYS A 47 8.80 18.60 21.18
C LYS A 47 10.31 18.73 21.13
N THR A 48 10.89 19.45 22.08
CA THR A 48 12.34 19.66 22.17
C THR A 48 13.09 18.34 22.32
N SER A 49 12.64 17.45 23.21
CA SER A 49 13.30 16.15 23.45
C SER A 49 13.27 15.26 22.20
N ILE A 50 12.12 15.12 21.56
CA ILE A 50 11.96 14.32 20.33
C ILE A 50 12.89 14.84 19.23
N LEU A 51 12.90 16.14 18.98
CA LEU A 51 13.71 16.73 17.91
C LEU A 51 15.21 16.67 18.23
N THR A 52 15.60 16.86 19.49
CA THR A 52 17.00 16.75 19.94
C THR A 52 17.51 15.33 19.74
N VAL A 53 16.76 14.31 20.18
CA VAL A 53 17.13 12.89 19.95
C VAL A 53 17.19 12.57 18.45
N PHE A 54 16.29 13.13 17.64
CA PHE A 54 16.33 12.94 16.19
C PHE A 54 17.62 13.53 15.59
N ASP A 55 17.95 14.78 15.92
CA ASP A 55 19.13 15.46 15.37
C ASP A 55 20.45 14.87 15.92
N GLU A 56 20.61 14.77 17.23
CA GLU A 56 21.89 14.41 17.87
C GLU A 56 22.15 12.91 17.92
N TRP A 57 21.12 12.09 18.13
CA TRP A 57 21.31 10.65 18.27
C TRP A 57 21.02 9.89 16.96
N LEU A 58 19.94 10.23 16.26
CA LEU A 58 19.55 9.50 15.05
C LEU A 58 20.33 9.95 13.81
N ILE A 59 20.50 11.26 13.61
CA ILE A 59 21.22 11.82 12.44
C ILE A 59 22.73 11.79 12.65
N GLU A 60 23.23 12.38 13.73
CA GLU A 60 24.67 12.46 13.99
C GLU A 60 25.26 11.11 14.46
N GLY A 61 24.48 10.29 15.15
CA GLY A 61 24.91 8.99 15.67
C GLY A 61 24.85 7.82 14.67
N THR A 62 24.48 8.05 13.41
CA THR A 62 24.43 7.01 12.36
C THR A 62 25.27 7.41 11.15
N GLU A 63 25.67 6.44 10.32
CA GLU A 63 26.55 6.65 9.17
C GLU A 63 25.92 6.17 7.85
N PHE A 64 26.60 6.45 6.73
CA PHE A 64 26.16 5.99 5.40
C PHE A 64 26.00 4.46 5.37
N GLY A 65 24.88 3.98 4.85
CA GLY A 65 24.55 2.55 4.77
C GLY A 65 23.82 2.01 6.00
N ASP A 66 23.75 2.76 7.11
CA ASP A 66 23.00 2.35 8.29
C ASP A 66 21.50 2.30 8.04
N LYS A 67 20.83 1.49 8.86
CA LYS A 67 19.37 1.32 8.84
C LYS A 67 18.77 2.04 10.03
N VAL A 68 17.99 3.07 9.74
CA VAL A 68 17.43 3.99 10.71
C VAL A 68 15.93 3.80 10.81
N LEU A 69 15.42 3.60 12.02
CA LEU A 69 13.99 3.49 12.28
C LEU A 69 13.54 4.66 13.16
N PHE A 70 12.51 5.39 12.71
CA PHE A 70 11.74 6.29 13.55
C PHE A 70 10.32 5.75 13.72
N TYR A 71 9.95 5.42 14.95
CA TYR A 71 8.63 4.91 15.31
C TYR A 71 7.90 5.87 16.25
N TYR A 72 6.68 6.24 15.90
CA TYR A 72 5.82 7.11 16.69
C TYR A 72 4.44 6.48 16.91
N SER A 73 3.97 6.48 18.16
CA SER A 73 2.61 6.11 18.54
C SER A 73 2.03 7.17 19.49
N GLY A 74 0.90 7.76 19.12
CA GLY A 74 0.30 8.84 19.90
C GLY A 74 -0.72 9.63 19.10
N HIS A 75 -1.04 10.83 19.57
CA HIS A 75 -1.89 11.77 18.87
C HIS A 75 -1.19 12.33 17.64
N GLY A 76 -1.97 12.51 16.58
CA GLY A 76 -1.61 13.34 15.44
C GLY A 76 -2.74 14.33 15.14
N TYR A 77 -2.40 15.36 14.38
CA TYR A 77 -3.27 16.48 14.05
C TYR A 77 -3.02 16.94 12.62
N TYR A 78 -3.80 17.91 12.18
CA TYR A 78 -3.57 18.62 10.92
C TYR A 78 -3.60 20.13 11.17
N ILE A 79 -2.81 20.88 10.41
CA ILE A 79 -2.75 22.35 10.48
C ILE A 79 -2.99 22.87 9.07
N GLU A 80 -3.53 24.08 8.90
CA GLU A 80 -3.55 24.71 7.56
C GLU A 80 -2.12 24.85 7.05
N ASP A 81 -1.89 24.40 5.82
CA ASP A 81 -0.62 24.52 5.14
C ASP A 81 -0.34 26.01 4.87
N ASP A 82 0.82 26.49 5.31
CA ASP A 82 1.28 27.86 5.13
C ASP A 82 2.32 28.03 4.00
N ASN A 83 2.77 26.93 3.39
CA ASN A 83 3.76 26.90 2.32
C ASN A 83 3.15 26.49 0.95
N TYR A 84 1.92 25.97 0.94
CA TYR A 84 1.12 25.53 -0.23
C TYR A 84 1.74 24.37 -1.01
N ASP A 85 2.53 23.51 -0.39
CA ASP A 85 3.08 22.29 -1.00
C ASP A 85 2.12 21.09 -0.91
N GLU A 86 1.07 21.17 -0.08
CA GLU A 86 0.05 20.16 0.08
C GLU A 86 -1.17 20.41 -0.82
N THR A 87 -1.54 19.41 -1.62
CA THR A 87 -2.66 19.55 -2.58
C THR A 87 -4.04 19.67 -1.94
N ASP A 88 -4.17 19.33 -0.66
CA ASP A 88 -5.40 19.51 0.12
C ASP A 88 -5.35 20.72 1.08
N GLY A 89 -4.22 21.42 1.14
CA GLY A 89 -4.02 22.64 1.92
C GLY A 89 -3.87 22.43 3.42
N TYR A 90 -3.47 21.25 3.88
CA TYR A 90 -3.25 20.97 5.31
C TYR A 90 -1.99 20.16 5.60
N ASP A 91 -1.08 20.68 6.42
CA ASP A 91 0.07 19.95 6.98
C ASP A 91 -0.37 18.86 7.97
N GLU A 92 0.22 17.68 7.86
CA GLU A 92 0.14 16.63 8.86
C GLU A 92 1.11 16.89 10.04
N ALA A 93 0.65 16.68 11.29
CA ALA A 93 1.49 16.94 12.46
C ALA A 93 1.40 15.85 13.54
N LEU A 94 2.51 15.59 14.22
CA LEU A 94 2.57 14.78 15.44
C LEU A 94 2.36 15.68 16.66
N CYS A 95 1.73 15.15 17.70
CA CYS A 95 1.50 15.85 18.97
C CYS A 95 2.46 15.32 20.06
N PRO A 96 3.55 16.03 20.37
CA PRO A 96 4.33 15.82 21.59
C PRO A 96 3.50 15.96 22.88
N VAL A 97 4.06 15.51 24.00
CA VAL A 97 3.39 15.52 25.31
C VAL A 97 3.01 16.94 25.78
N ASP A 98 3.82 17.92 25.38
CA ASP A 98 3.71 19.35 25.67
C ASP A 98 3.01 20.13 24.55
N ALA A 99 2.35 19.44 23.60
CA ALA A 99 1.48 20.07 22.62
C ALA A 99 0.25 20.68 23.31
N TYR A 100 -0.07 21.92 22.95
CA TYR A 100 -1.18 22.64 23.57
C TYR A 100 -1.85 23.62 22.61
N GLN A 101 -2.96 24.20 23.06
CA GLN A 101 -3.69 25.25 22.34
C GLN A 101 -3.63 26.56 23.11
N SER A 102 -3.19 27.63 22.41
CA SER A 102 -3.25 29.01 22.87
C SER A 102 -4.17 29.81 21.93
N GLY A 103 -5.40 30.10 22.37
CA GLY A 103 -6.43 30.67 21.50
C GLY A 103 -6.69 29.75 20.29
N ARG A 104 -6.56 30.27 19.07
CA ARG A 104 -6.70 29.47 17.84
C ARG A 104 -5.43 28.74 17.41
N ILE A 105 -4.29 29.07 18.02
CA ILE A 105 -2.98 28.57 17.62
C ILE A 105 -2.72 27.24 18.33
N LYS A 106 -2.28 26.24 17.58
CA LYS A 106 -1.75 24.99 18.15
C LYS A 106 -0.24 25.12 18.24
N VAL A 107 0.29 24.86 19.43
CA VAL A 107 1.70 25.09 19.77
C VAL A 107 2.37 23.76 20.09
N ASN A 108 3.68 23.68 19.84
CA ASN A 108 4.52 22.50 20.06
C ASN A 108 4.12 21.25 19.26
N LEU A 109 3.40 21.41 18.14
CA LEU A 109 3.23 20.35 17.16
C LEU A 109 4.54 20.13 16.37
N ILE A 110 4.83 18.89 15.99
CA ILE A 110 5.91 18.57 15.06
C ILE A 110 5.27 18.34 13.69
N ARG A 111 5.42 19.30 12.78
CA ARG A 111 4.92 19.17 11.41
C ARG A 111 5.73 18.14 10.64
N ASP A 112 5.10 17.48 9.69
CA ASP A 112 5.75 16.60 8.73
C ASP A 112 6.90 17.29 7.98
N ASP A 113 6.80 18.59 7.75
CA ASP A 113 7.82 19.47 7.17
C ASP A 113 9.10 19.56 8.04
N GLU A 114 8.95 19.52 9.37
CA GLU A 114 10.06 19.44 10.32
C GLU A 114 10.72 18.05 10.31
N ILE A 115 9.92 17.00 10.09
CA ILE A 115 10.41 15.64 9.92
C ILE A 115 11.14 15.51 8.58
N ASP A 116 10.56 16.02 7.48
CA ASP A 116 11.13 15.97 6.14
C ASP A 116 12.52 16.61 6.08
N ARG A 117 12.68 17.79 6.70
CA ARG A 117 13.99 18.46 6.83
C ARG A 117 15.03 17.59 7.51
N ARG A 118 14.66 16.78 8.49
CA ARG A 118 15.56 15.85 9.18
C ARG A 118 15.86 14.63 8.35
N LEU A 119 14.86 14.07 7.67
CA LEU A 119 15.04 12.97 6.75
C LEU A 119 15.99 13.33 5.59
N LYS A 120 15.99 14.59 5.12
CA LYS A 120 16.98 15.08 4.14
C LYS A 120 18.43 14.95 4.64
N LYS A 121 18.67 15.06 5.96
CA LYS A 121 20.00 14.91 6.58
C LYS A 121 20.42 13.44 6.69
N LEU A 122 19.48 12.48 6.67
CA LEU A 122 19.75 11.04 6.68
C LEU A 122 20.16 10.47 5.31
N LYS A 123 20.48 11.32 4.33
CA LYS A 123 20.90 10.88 2.98
C LYS A 123 21.99 9.81 3.06
N GLY A 124 21.80 8.73 2.29
CA GLY A 124 22.75 7.61 2.23
C GLY A 124 22.51 6.52 3.28
N ARG A 125 21.62 6.75 4.26
CA ARG A 125 21.10 5.70 5.15
C ARG A 125 19.83 5.09 4.54
N GLN A 126 19.46 3.90 4.98
CA GLN A 126 18.15 3.31 4.72
C GLN A 126 17.21 3.74 5.84
N VAL A 127 16.08 4.38 5.52
CA VAL A 127 15.21 4.96 6.55
C VAL A 127 13.83 4.32 6.52
N MET A 128 13.37 3.86 7.68
CA MET A 128 12.00 3.42 7.89
C MET A 128 11.32 4.35 8.89
N ILE A 129 10.13 4.81 8.54
CA ILE A 129 9.27 5.61 9.41
C ILE A 129 7.98 4.84 9.60
N ILE A 130 7.53 4.74 10.84
CA ILE A 130 6.28 4.09 11.16
C ILE A 130 5.51 5.00 12.10
N VAL A 131 4.31 5.42 11.68
CA VAL A 131 3.46 6.31 12.45
C VAL A 131 2.10 5.67 12.73
N ASP A 132 1.86 5.39 14.01
CA ASP A 132 0.58 4.93 14.54
C ASP A 132 -0.16 6.10 15.22
N ALA A 133 -0.68 7.02 14.39
CA ALA A 133 -1.40 8.23 14.79
C ALA A 133 -2.51 8.59 13.78
N CYS A 134 -3.42 9.49 14.19
CA CYS A 134 -4.47 10.05 13.33
C CYS A 134 -4.06 11.38 12.71
N TYR A 135 -4.64 11.74 11.56
CA TYR A 135 -4.49 13.07 10.96
C TYR A 135 -5.85 13.72 10.62
N SER A 136 -6.96 13.11 11.05
CA SER A 136 -8.30 13.54 10.66
C SER A 136 -8.85 14.71 11.48
N GLY A 137 -8.23 15.03 12.63
CA GLY A 137 -8.56 16.10 13.60
C GLY A 137 -10.04 16.24 13.98
N THR A 138 -10.85 15.22 13.74
CA THR A 138 -12.31 15.24 13.95
C THR A 138 -12.69 14.46 15.19
N ILE A 139 -13.36 15.11 16.15
CA ILE A 139 -13.87 14.48 17.37
C ILE A 139 -15.04 13.55 17.03
N THR A 140 -15.02 12.31 17.53
CA THR A 140 -16.20 11.42 17.46
C THR A 140 -17.24 11.89 18.47
N LYS A 141 -18.47 12.13 18.01
CA LYS A 141 -19.61 12.40 18.88
C LYS A 141 -20.37 11.09 19.12
N ASN A 142 -20.88 10.86 20.34
CA ASN A 142 -21.79 9.73 20.57
C ASN A 142 -23.16 9.98 19.90
N VAL A 143 -24.05 8.98 19.98
CA VAL A 143 -25.44 9.03 19.49
C VAL A 143 -26.24 10.22 20.06
N PHE A 144 -25.78 10.80 21.17
CA PHE A 144 -26.37 11.97 21.83
C PHE A 144 -25.63 13.29 21.55
N GLY A 145 -24.72 13.32 20.57
CA GLY A 145 -24.00 14.53 20.15
C GLY A 145 -22.91 15.01 21.11
N GLN A 146 -22.58 14.24 22.15
CA GLN A 146 -21.54 14.57 23.12
C GLN A 146 -20.17 14.06 22.64
N PRO A 147 -19.07 14.81 22.85
CA PRO A 147 -17.72 14.33 22.55
C PRO A 147 -17.43 13.08 23.39
N ILE A 148 -17.12 11.97 22.73
CA ILE A 148 -16.67 10.76 23.44
C ILE A 148 -15.26 11.06 23.92
N LYS A 149 -15.03 11.03 25.24
CA LYS A 149 -13.66 10.95 25.82
C LYS A 149 -13.11 9.55 25.56
N ASP A 150 -12.88 9.25 24.29
CA ASP A 150 -12.44 7.94 23.86
C ASP A 150 -10.92 7.87 23.90
N VAL A 151 -10.37 7.35 25.00
CA VAL A 151 -8.93 7.12 25.17
C VAL A 151 -8.37 6.11 24.15
N THR A 152 -9.24 5.45 23.39
CA THR A 152 -8.87 4.45 22.37
C THR A 152 -8.70 5.06 20.98
N VAL A 153 -9.04 6.34 20.80
CA VAL A 153 -8.94 7.06 19.53
C VAL A 153 -7.76 8.01 19.58
N LYS A 154 -6.78 7.83 18.68
CA LYS A 154 -5.53 8.61 18.67
C LYS A 154 -5.67 10.03 18.09
N VAL A 155 -6.76 10.74 18.43
CA VAL A 155 -7.05 12.14 18.02
C VAL A 155 -7.05 13.07 19.23
N PRO A 156 -6.31 14.20 19.19
CA PRO A 156 -6.29 15.15 20.30
C PRO A 156 -7.59 15.96 20.35
N ILE A 157 -8.10 16.19 21.56
CA ILE A 157 -9.27 17.04 21.83
C ILE A 157 -8.79 18.45 22.17
N PHE A 158 -8.94 19.35 21.20
CA PHE A 158 -8.70 20.78 21.33
C PHE A 158 -9.99 21.53 21.71
N LYS A 159 -9.90 22.60 22.52
CA LYS A 159 -11.07 23.36 23.03
C LYS A 159 -11.91 24.02 21.93
N GLU A 160 -11.28 24.34 20.79
CA GLU A 160 -11.95 24.82 19.58
C GLU A 160 -11.58 23.91 18.42
N ALA A 161 -12.56 23.14 17.94
CA ALA A 161 -12.42 22.31 16.74
C ALA A 161 -12.68 23.18 15.51
N GLN A 162 -11.72 23.26 14.61
CA GLN A 162 -11.94 23.87 13.29
C GLN A 162 -12.83 22.92 12.46
N PRO A 163 -14.01 23.34 11.98
CA PRO A 163 -14.81 22.53 11.07
C PRO A 163 -14.04 22.37 9.75
N ARG A 164 -13.66 21.14 9.41
CA ARG A 164 -13.05 20.83 8.12
C ARG A 164 -14.11 21.01 7.04
N SER A 165 -13.94 21.97 6.12
CA SER A 165 -14.72 21.99 4.89
C SER A 165 -14.44 20.69 4.12
N GLU A 166 -15.49 20.07 3.57
CA GLU A 166 -15.47 18.75 2.92
C GLU A 166 -14.17 18.48 2.14
N MET A 167 -13.32 17.64 2.73
CA MET A 167 -12.05 17.24 2.14
C MET A 167 -12.33 16.53 0.81
N LYS A 168 -11.88 17.11 -0.31
CA LYS A 168 -11.74 16.33 -1.54
C LYS A 168 -10.80 15.17 -1.22
N LYS A 169 -11.16 13.94 -1.63
CA LYS A 169 -10.33 12.72 -1.49
C LYS A 169 -8.90 13.04 -1.91
N SER A 170 -8.04 13.34 -0.94
CA SER A 170 -6.67 13.78 -1.19
C SER A 170 -5.89 12.57 -1.68
N LEU A 171 -5.69 12.54 -2.98
CA LEU A 171 -4.92 11.54 -3.72
C LEU A 171 -3.53 12.11 -3.93
N THR A 172 -2.69 12.21 -2.90
CA THR A 172 -1.24 11.89 -2.93
C THR A 172 -0.55 12.35 -1.64
N ARG A 173 -0.46 11.45 -0.66
CA ARG A 173 0.65 11.48 0.31
C ARG A 173 1.96 11.17 -0.42
N ASN A 174 2.48 12.15 -1.14
CA ASN A 174 3.75 12.05 -1.85
C ASN A 174 4.93 12.62 -1.02
N ILE A 175 4.65 13.17 0.16
CA ILE A 175 5.56 14.02 0.96
C ILE A 175 6.89 13.32 1.24
N PHE A 176 6.89 12.04 1.63
CA PHE A 176 8.14 11.33 1.94
C PHE A 176 8.87 10.73 0.73
N ILE A 177 8.17 10.40 -0.37
CA ILE A 177 8.67 9.47 -1.40
C ILE A 177 9.15 10.19 -2.66
N GLU A 178 8.49 11.29 -3.07
CA GLU A 178 8.67 11.83 -4.41
C GLU A 178 10.11 12.27 -4.66
N LEU A 179 10.89 12.48 -3.59
CA LEU A 179 12.30 12.85 -3.62
C LEU A 179 13.28 11.81 -3.02
N ARG A 180 12.86 10.72 -2.37
CA ARG A 180 13.79 9.85 -1.59
C ARG A 180 13.63 8.34 -1.80
N PRO A 181 14.50 7.68 -2.59
CA PRO A 181 14.48 6.22 -2.78
C PRO A 181 14.71 5.39 -1.52
N GLU A 182 15.41 5.95 -0.54
CA GLU A 182 15.85 5.27 0.66
C GLU A 182 14.78 5.17 1.76
N VAL A 183 13.71 5.97 1.68
CA VAL A 183 12.67 6.02 2.72
C VAL A 183 11.56 5.01 2.45
N VAL A 184 11.16 4.30 3.50
CA VAL A 184 9.94 3.51 3.60
C VAL A 184 9.09 4.09 4.73
N ALA A 185 7.90 4.58 4.43
CA ALA A 185 7.01 5.14 5.45
C ALA A 185 5.72 4.30 5.55
N TYR A 186 5.35 3.92 6.76
CA TYR A 186 4.07 3.31 7.08
C TYR A 186 3.25 4.23 7.97
N SER A 187 1.96 4.36 7.66
CA SER A 187 1.02 5.13 8.46
C SER A 187 -0.21 4.30 8.81
N ALA A 188 -0.75 4.48 10.01
CA ALA A 188 -1.85 3.64 10.50
C ALA A 188 -3.14 3.72 9.68
N VAL A 189 -3.44 4.89 9.12
CA VAL A 189 -4.71 5.20 8.50
C VAL A 189 -4.59 6.23 7.38
N GLU A 190 -5.62 6.34 6.53
CA GLU A 190 -5.78 7.46 5.60
C GLU A 190 -5.99 8.79 6.35
N SER A 191 -5.76 9.93 5.67
CA SER A 191 -5.83 11.27 6.28
C SER A 191 -7.19 11.63 6.90
N TYR A 192 -8.28 11.00 6.45
CA TYR A 192 -9.64 11.19 6.98
C TYR A 192 -10.09 10.11 7.98
N GLN A 193 -9.27 9.10 8.22
CA GLN A 193 -9.55 7.99 9.13
C GLN A 193 -8.88 8.23 10.50
N LYS A 194 -9.32 7.47 11.50
CA LYS A 194 -8.84 7.57 12.88
C LYS A 194 -8.08 6.29 13.23
N ALA A 195 -6.80 6.40 13.55
CA ALA A 195 -6.04 5.34 14.19
C ALA A 195 -6.61 5.00 15.57
N LEU A 196 -6.68 3.70 15.86
CA LEU A 196 -7.39 3.16 17.02
C LEU A 196 -6.47 2.27 17.85
N VAL A 197 -6.80 2.15 19.12
CA VAL A 197 -6.29 1.14 20.04
C VAL A 197 -7.14 -0.12 19.91
N ASP A 198 -6.47 -1.27 19.83
CA ASP A 198 -7.09 -2.58 19.76
C ASP A 198 -7.50 -3.04 21.16
N ILE A 199 -8.78 -2.86 21.45
CA ILE A 199 -9.42 -3.21 22.73
C ILE A 199 -9.91 -4.66 22.79
N SER A 200 -9.68 -5.46 21.73
CA SER A 200 -10.17 -6.83 21.71
C SER A 200 -9.36 -7.78 22.60
N ARG A 201 -8.18 -7.34 23.07
CA ARG A 201 -7.23 -8.14 23.86
C ARG A 201 -6.20 -7.27 24.58
N LEU A 202 -5.75 -7.78 25.73
CA LEU A 202 -4.69 -7.18 26.56
C LEU A 202 -3.30 -7.73 26.18
N PRO A 203 -2.21 -6.97 26.44
CA PRO A 203 -2.22 -5.57 26.88
C PRO A 203 -2.70 -4.65 25.75
N LEU A 204 -3.34 -3.52 26.06
CA LEU A 204 -3.87 -2.61 25.02
C LEU A 204 -2.74 -2.05 24.15
N SER A 205 -2.94 -2.03 22.82
CA SER A 205 -1.94 -1.61 21.83
C SER A 205 -2.66 -1.16 20.55
N GLY A 206 -2.05 -0.30 19.73
CA GLY A 206 -2.59 0.17 18.46
C GLY A 206 -2.99 -0.98 17.52
N VAL A 207 -4.16 -0.84 16.87
CA VAL A 207 -4.65 -1.81 15.88
C VAL A 207 -3.60 -2.03 14.79
N PHE A 208 -3.00 -0.93 14.31
CA PHE A 208 -1.95 -0.96 13.31
C PHE A 208 -0.67 -1.63 13.82
N THR A 209 -0.11 -1.15 14.94
CA THR A 209 1.19 -1.64 15.46
C THR A 209 1.17 -3.14 15.73
N ARG A 210 0.09 -3.62 16.35
CA ARG A 210 -0.13 -5.03 16.62
C ARG A 210 -0.12 -5.89 15.35
N ARG A 211 -0.81 -5.45 14.29
CA ARG A 211 -0.84 -6.16 13.00
C ARG A 211 0.49 -6.06 12.26
N PHE A 212 1.20 -4.94 12.37
CA PHE A 212 2.55 -4.84 11.82
C PHE A 212 3.47 -5.91 12.43
N ILE A 213 3.49 -6.00 13.77
CA ILE A 213 4.34 -6.93 14.51
C ILE A 213 3.93 -8.38 14.24
N GLU A 214 2.64 -8.71 14.33
CA GLU A 214 2.16 -10.08 14.12
C GLU A 214 2.30 -10.57 12.69
N GLY A 215 2.14 -9.67 11.72
CA GLY A 215 2.35 -9.98 10.32
C GLY A 215 3.77 -10.51 10.06
N LEU A 216 4.75 -9.93 10.75
CA LEU A 216 6.15 -10.29 10.64
C LEU A 216 6.54 -11.42 11.60
N ARG A 217 6.44 -11.20 12.92
CA ARG A 217 6.91 -12.14 13.95
C ARG A 217 6.30 -13.54 13.79
N ASP A 218 5.00 -13.61 13.51
CA ASP A 218 4.28 -14.89 13.38
C ASP A 218 4.22 -15.37 11.91
N ASN A 219 4.91 -14.69 10.98
CA ASN A 219 4.82 -14.88 9.53
C ASN A 219 3.38 -14.89 9.00
N LYS A 220 2.43 -14.25 9.68
CA LYS A 220 1.01 -14.21 9.25
C LYS A 220 0.79 -13.42 7.96
N ALA A 221 1.76 -12.55 7.61
CA ALA A 221 1.75 -11.82 6.36
C ALA A 221 2.36 -12.62 5.19
N ASP A 222 3.14 -13.69 5.45
CA ASP A 222 3.67 -14.57 4.40
C ASP A 222 2.52 -15.35 3.77
N SER A 223 2.04 -14.80 2.69
CA SER A 223 0.79 -15.20 2.08
C SER A 223 1.01 -16.00 0.80
N ASN A 224 2.25 -15.99 0.27
CA ASN A 224 2.68 -16.87 -0.81
C ASN A 224 3.40 -18.14 -0.28
N CYS A 225 3.69 -18.19 1.02
CA CYS A 225 4.32 -19.29 1.75
C CYS A 225 5.75 -19.60 1.28
N ASP A 226 6.49 -18.58 0.85
CA ASP A 226 7.90 -18.68 0.47
C ASP A 226 8.86 -18.50 1.66
N GLY A 227 8.32 -18.31 2.86
CA GLY A 227 9.06 -18.13 4.11
C GLY A 227 9.58 -16.69 4.28
N LYS A 228 9.11 -15.73 3.48
CA LYS A 228 9.46 -14.31 3.58
C LYS A 228 8.20 -13.46 3.58
N VAL A 229 8.33 -12.27 4.15
CA VAL A 229 7.27 -11.26 4.11
C VAL A 229 7.83 -10.03 3.40
N ASN A 230 7.32 -9.74 2.21
CA ASN A 230 7.64 -8.48 1.53
C ASN A 230 6.70 -7.34 1.93
N HIS A 231 7.08 -6.10 1.61
CA HIS A 231 6.28 -4.92 1.98
C HIS A 231 4.84 -4.96 1.46
N ARG A 232 4.61 -5.56 0.27
CA ARG A 232 3.25 -5.72 -0.28
C ARG A 232 2.41 -6.70 0.53
N GLU A 233 3.00 -7.83 0.88
CA GLU A 233 2.35 -8.86 1.70
C GLU A 233 2.00 -8.33 3.08
N LEU A 234 2.94 -7.62 3.71
CA LEU A 234 2.69 -6.97 5.00
C LEU A 234 1.55 -5.96 4.91
N LEU A 235 1.56 -5.06 3.93
CA LEU A 235 0.48 -4.09 3.76
C LEU A 235 -0.89 -4.77 3.52
N ALA A 236 -0.92 -5.82 2.70
CA ALA A 236 -2.14 -6.57 2.41
C ALA A 236 -2.68 -7.27 3.67
N TYR A 237 -1.80 -7.91 4.43
CA TYR A 237 -2.12 -8.50 5.74
C TYR A 237 -2.71 -7.45 6.67
N MET A 238 -2.01 -6.34 6.86
CA MET A 238 -2.44 -5.28 7.78
C MET A 238 -3.81 -4.70 7.39
N ARG A 239 -4.05 -4.45 6.10
CA ARG A 239 -5.35 -3.96 5.62
C ARG A 239 -6.47 -4.99 5.86
N ARG A 240 -6.22 -6.27 5.60
CA ARG A 240 -7.20 -7.34 5.82
C ARG A 240 -7.55 -7.47 7.30
N GLU A 241 -6.55 -7.55 8.17
CA GLU A 241 -6.78 -7.73 9.61
C GLU A 241 -7.32 -6.46 10.30
N SER A 242 -6.98 -5.27 9.80
CA SER A 242 -7.60 -4.01 10.27
C SER A 242 -9.06 -3.93 9.84
N LYS A 243 -9.39 -4.38 8.63
CA LYS A 243 -10.79 -4.52 8.21
C LYS A 243 -11.55 -5.53 9.08
N ALA A 244 -10.98 -6.71 9.34
CA ALA A 244 -11.61 -7.72 10.19
C ALA A 244 -11.91 -7.21 11.60
N TYR A 245 -11.00 -6.40 12.17
CA TYR A 245 -11.24 -5.69 13.43
C TYR A 245 -12.45 -4.75 13.35
N CYS A 246 -12.50 -3.93 12.31
CA CYS A 246 -13.60 -3.00 12.10
C CYS A 246 -14.93 -3.69 11.83
N ASP A 247 -14.93 -4.83 11.14
CA ASP A 247 -16.13 -5.64 10.92
C ASP A 247 -16.66 -6.22 12.25
N ALA A 248 -15.77 -6.51 13.20
CA ALA A 248 -16.15 -6.93 14.56
C ALA A 248 -16.56 -5.76 15.47
N MET A 249 -16.14 -4.53 15.15
CA MET A 249 -16.37 -3.33 15.97
C MET A 249 -16.88 -2.13 15.14
N PRO A 250 -18.05 -2.26 14.48
CA PRO A 250 -18.52 -1.28 13.50
C PRO A 250 -18.80 0.11 14.10
N LEU A 251 -19.14 0.20 15.39
CA LEU A 251 -19.42 1.46 16.08
C LEU A 251 -18.17 2.33 16.31
N ILE A 252 -16.98 1.71 16.38
CA ILE A 252 -15.72 2.41 16.65
C ILE A 252 -15.02 2.76 15.32
N CYS A 253 -15.21 1.93 14.28
CA CYS A 253 -14.60 2.07 12.96
C CYS A 253 -15.50 2.80 11.94
N GLU A 254 -16.04 3.97 12.27
CA GLU A 254 -16.99 4.71 11.40
C GLU A 254 -16.47 4.92 9.96
N ASN A 255 -15.19 5.29 9.80
CA ASN A 255 -14.54 5.50 8.50
C ASN A 255 -13.62 4.34 8.07
N GLY A 256 -13.62 3.24 8.83
CA GLY A 256 -12.69 2.12 8.66
C GLY A 256 -11.24 2.45 9.03
N LEU A 257 -10.36 1.46 8.83
CA LEU A 257 -8.93 1.55 9.05
C LEU A 257 -8.20 1.08 7.80
N THR A 258 -7.46 1.96 7.14
CA THR A 258 -6.72 1.66 5.92
C THR A 258 -5.25 2.05 6.10
N PRO A 259 -4.41 1.13 6.61
CA PRO A 259 -2.97 1.32 6.67
C PRO A 259 -2.40 1.74 5.32
N GLN A 260 -1.45 2.67 5.36
CA GLN A 260 -0.74 3.21 4.21
C GLN A 260 0.71 2.77 4.19
N LEU A 261 1.26 2.72 2.98
CA LEU A 261 2.66 2.43 2.72
C LEU A 261 3.15 3.34 1.59
N ASP A 262 4.07 4.19 1.97
CA ASP A 262 4.75 5.15 1.15
C ASP A 262 6.17 4.65 0.89
N ILE A 263 6.34 3.99 -0.26
CA ILE A 263 7.59 3.38 -0.71
C ILE A 263 7.75 3.51 -2.22
N LYS A 264 8.99 3.54 -2.72
CA LYS A 264 9.24 3.40 -4.16
C LYS A 264 8.76 2.03 -4.67
N PRO A 265 8.04 1.95 -5.80
CA PRO A 265 7.50 0.70 -6.32
C PRO A 265 8.52 -0.42 -6.51
N ALA A 266 9.77 -0.07 -6.86
CA ALA A 266 10.85 -1.04 -7.04
C ALA A 266 11.21 -1.83 -5.77
N ARG A 267 10.89 -1.28 -4.59
CA ARG A 267 11.19 -1.85 -3.27
C ARG A 267 10.03 -2.64 -2.66
N LEU A 268 8.86 -2.66 -3.30
CA LEU A 268 7.67 -3.36 -2.78
C LEU A 268 7.86 -4.87 -2.58
N ASP A 269 8.75 -5.49 -3.38
CA ASP A 269 9.09 -6.91 -3.26
C ASP A 269 10.32 -7.14 -2.35
N GLU A 270 10.84 -6.12 -1.66
CA GLU A 270 11.89 -6.30 -0.64
C GLU A 270 11.32 -7.00 0.59
N ASP A 271 12.08 -7.96 1.09
CA ASP A 271 11.79 -8.72 2.30
C ASP A 271 11.96 -7.83 3.53
N VAL A 272 10.89 -7.63 4.29
CA VAL A 272 10.84 -6.74 5.45
C VAL A 272 11.66 -7.32 6.61
N HIS A 273 11.80 -8.65 6.70
CA HIS A 273 12.68 -9.27 7.71
C HIS A 273 14.14 -8.90 7.48
N ARG A 274 14.54 -8.66 6.23
CA ARG A 274 15.88 -8.18 5.88
C ARG A 274 16.08 -6.69 6.14
N TRP A 275 15.12 -6.02 6.79
CA TRP A 275 15.45 -4.82 7.53
C TRP A 275 16.52 -5.12 8.60
N ALA A 276 16.54 -6.32 9.18
CA ALA A 276 17.68 -6.82 9.94
C ALA A 276 18.97 -6.78 9.10
N GLY A 277 20.09 -6.32 9.65
CA GLY A 277 21.37 -6.26 8.93
C GLY A 277 21.71 -7.58 8.22
N SER A 278 21.77 -7.56 6.88
CA SER A 278 22.56 -8.57 6.17
C SER A 278 23.99 -8.10 6.22
N GLN A 279 24.92 -8.99 6.61
CA GLN A 279 26.34 -8.78 6.43
C GLN A 279 26.62 -8.12 5.07
N SER A 280 27.40 -7.05 5.13
CA SER A 280 28.05 -6.37 4.01
C SER A 280 28.15 -7.23 2.75
N ILE A 281 27.35 -6.92 1.73
CA ILE A 281 27.58 -7.41 0.37
C ILE A 281 28.60 -6.46 -0.27
N TYR A 282 29.82 -6.45 0.27
CA TYR A 282 31.02 -6.19 -0.51
C TYR A 282 31.50 -7.54 -1.04
N SER A 283 30.92 -7.98 -2.17
CA SER A 283 31.54 -9.05 -2.96
C SER A 283 31.57 -8.67 -4.44
N LYS A 284 32.79 -8.31 -4.85
CA LYS A 284 33.41 -8.56 -6.16
C LYS A 284 32.63 -8.14 -7.41
N ARG A 285 33.04 -6.98 -7.96
CA ARG A 285 33.28 -6.89 -9.41
C ARG A 285 34.41 -7.84 -9.78
N LEU A 286 34.11 -8.81 -10.64
CA LEU A 286 35.07 -9.41 -11.58
C LEU A 286 34.25 -9.92 -12.76
N GLY A 287 34.52 -9.36 -13.94
CA GLY A 287 33.77 -9.65 -15.15
C GLY A 287 34.13 -10.99 -15.77
N MET A 288 33.25 -11.48 -16.65
CA MET A 288 33.62 -12.19 -17.86
C MET A 288 32.59 -11.93 -18.94
N SER A 289 33.12 -11.70 -20.14
CA SER A 289 32.45 -11.61 -21.43
C SER A 289 31.94 -12.97 -21.88
N GLN A 290 30.75 -13.01 -22.50
CA GLN A 290 30.51 -13.90 -23.62
C GLN A 290 29.56 -13.23 -24.63
N LYS A 291 30.08 -12.97 -25.82
CA LYS A 291 29.31 -12.71 -27.04
C LYS A 291 28.45 -13.93 -27.36
N GLN A 292 27.17 -13.74 -27.69
CA GLN A 292 26.61 -14.33 -28.92
C GLN A 292 25.23 -13.79 -29.29
N LEU A 293 25.15 -13.43 -30.58
CA LEU A 293 24.01 -13.49 -31.51
C LEU A 293 22.83 -12.53 -31.29
N THR A 294 22.95 -11.44 -32.03
CA THR A 294 21.89 -10.59 -32.58
C THR A 294 20.68 -11.39 -33.09
N GLN A 295 19.54 -11.22 -32.41
CA GLN A 295 18.21 -11.28 -33.02
C GLN A 295 17.39 -10.13 -32.42
N THR A 296 16.77 -9.35 -33.29
CA THR A 296 15.91 -8.21 -32.95
C THR A 296 14.76 -8.68 -32.04
N PRO A 297 14.60 -8.18 -30.80
CA PRO A 297 13.52 -8.66 -29.94
C PRO A 297 12.20 -8.00 -30.36
N THR A 298 11.30 -8.79 -30.94
CA THR A 298 9.86 -8.52 -30.80
C THR A 298 9.50 -8.72 -29.34
N HIS A 299 9.20 -7.64 -28.63
CA HIS A 299 8.95 -7.62 -27.18
C HIS A 299 7.83 -8.60 -26.78
N LYS A 300 8.11 -9.54 -25.85
CA LYS A 300 7.18 -10.63 -25.51
C LYS A 300 6.38 -10.32 -24.22
N LEU A 301 5.19 -9.74 -24.37
CA LEU A 301 4.17 -9.74 -23.31
C LEU A 301 3.37 -11.06 -23.38
N GLN A 302 3.49 -11.90 -22.36
CA GLN A 302 2.76 -13.17 -22.22
C GLN A 302 1.60 -13.00 -21.27
N VAL A 303 0.42 -13.52 -21.66
CA VAL A 303 -0.82 -13.41 -20.89
C VAL A 303 -1.52 -14.75 -20.90
N GLU A 304 -2.12 -15.10 -19.77
CA GLU A 304 -2.82 -16.36 -19.57
C GLU A 304 -4.03 -16.15 -18.66
N ILE A 305 -5.19 -16.71 -19.02
CA ILE A 305 -6.39 -16.67 -18.19
C ILE A 305 -6.44 -17.93 -17.30
N LEU A 306 -6.77 -17.74 -16.04
CA LEU A 306 -6.87 -18.76 -15.01
C LEU A 306 -8.31 -18.82 -14.46
N PRO A 307 -8.90 -20.02 -14.29
CA PRO A 307 -8.36 -21.31 -14.68
C PRO A 307 -8.32 -21.49 -16.22
N ARG A 308 -7.34 -22.26 -16.72
CA ARG A 308 -7.13 -22.51 -18.17
C ARG A 308 -8.29 -23.25 -18.86
N HIS A 309 -9.22 -23.80 -18.10
CA HIS A 309 -10.32 -24.63 -18.63
C HIS A 309 -11.68 -24.20 -18.07
N ARG A 310 -12.67 -24.14 -18.98
CA ARG A 310 -14.11 -23.96 -18.73
C ARG A 310 -14.43 -22.80 -17.77
N LEU A 311 -14.48 -21.59 -18.31
CA LEU A 311 -15.00 -20.44 -17.58
C LEU A 311 -16.52 -20.49 -17.58
N LYS A 312 -17.10 -20.84 -16.42
CA LYS A 312 -18.56 -20.79 -16.22
C LYS A 312 -19.02 -19.35 -16.05
N PRO A 313 -20.22 -18.99 -16.56
CA PRO A 313 -20.86 -17.71 -16.28
C PRO A 313 -20.83 -17.35 -14.79
N GLY A 314 -20.31 -16.18 -14.44
CA GLY A 314 -20.22 -15.69 -13.06
C GLY A 314 -19.11 -16.27 -12.19
N ALA A 315 -18.30 -17.22 -12.68
CA ALA A 315 -17.13 -17.72 -11.94
C ALA A 315 -16.05 -16.65 -11.79
N SER A 316 -15.17 -16.77 -10.78
CA SER A 316 -14.00 -15.90 -10.66
C SER A 316 -12.91 -16.33 -11.64
N MET A 317 -12.35 -15.38 -12.39
CA MET A 317 -11.17 -15.55 -13.24
C MET A 317 -9.99 -14.72 -12.71
N ARG A 318 -8.77 -15.15 -13.06
CA ARG A 318 -7.54 -14.39 -12.83
C ARG A 318 -6.73 -14.35 -14.13
N VAL A 319 -5.87 -13.36 -14.28
CA VAL A 319 -5.03 -13.17 -15.46
C VAL A 319 -3.58 -13.16 -15.03
N ARG A 320 -2.80 -14.15 -15.49
CA ARG A 320 -1.36 -14.18 -15.30
C ARG A 320 -0.69 -13.42 -16.43
N VAL A 321 0.19 -12.47 -16.11
CA VAL A 321 0.92 -11.65 -17.05
C VAL A 321 2.42 -11.73 -16.77
N LYS A 322 3.24 -11.94 -17.79
CA LYS A 322 4.71 -11.95 -17.70
C LYS A 322 5.27 -11.15 -18.87
N SER A 323 6.24 -10.30 -18.60
CA SER A 323 6.93 -9.52 -19.63
C SER A 323 8.44 -9.61 -19.47
N ASP A 324 9.16 -9.47 -20.57
CA ASP A 324 10.61 -9.27 -20.64
C ASP A 324 11.06 -7.87 -20.22
N ARG A 325 10.13 -6.91 -20.13
CA ARG A 325 10.36 -5.55 -19.65
C ARG A 325 9.51 -5.21 -18.44
N THR A 326 9.93 -4.16 -17.75
CA THR A 326 9.20 -3.61 -16.60
C THR A 326 8.17 -2.61 -17.09
N GLY A 327 6.96 -2.63 -16.52
CA GLY A 327 5.90 -1.70 -16.89
C GLY A 327 4.60 -1.93 -16.11
N TYR A 328 3.55 -1.24 -16.53
CA TYR A 328 2.22 -1.31 -15.92
C TYR A 328 1.24 -1.96 -16.88
N VAL A 329 0.50 -2.95 -16.38
CA VAL A 329 -0.47 -3.71 -17.17
C VAL A 329 -1.84 -3.03 -17.14
N LEU A 330 -2.49 -3.01 -18.29
CA LEU A 330 -3.90 -2.73 -18.46
C LEU A 330 -4.58 -3.96 -19.04
N LEU A 331 -5.74 -4.34 -18.52
CA LEU A 331 -6.51 -5.48 -19.01
C LEU A 331 -7.89 -5.01 -19.47
N PHE A 332 -8.29 -5.47 -20.65
CA PHE A 332 -9.59 -5.21 -21.25
C PHE A 332 -10.23 -6.51 -21.74
N ASP A 333 -11.54 -6.54 -21.75
CA ASP A 333 -12.36 -7.61 -22.31
C ASP A 333 -13.24 -7.07 -23.43
N THR A 334 -13.44 -7.87 -24.47
CA THR A 334 -14.38 -7.54 -25.55
C THR A 334 -15.00 -8.81 -26.14
N GLU A 335 -16.18 -8.70 -26.73
CA GLU A 335 -16.78 -9.79 -27.48
C GLU A 335 -16.03 -9.97 -28.78
N SER A 336 -15.72 -11.22 -29.16
CA SER A 336 -14.97 -11.45 -30.39
C SER A 336 -15.70 -10.85 -31.60
N THR A 337 -17.03 -10.87 -31.63
CA THR A 337 -17.87 -10.36 -32.71
C THR A 337 -18.14 -8.85 -32.68
N ASP A 338 -17.82 -8.14 -31.58
CA ASP A 338 -18.05 -6.69 -31.44
C ASP A 338 -16.89 -6.01 -30.69
N SER A 339 -15.83 -5.73 -31.46
CA SER A 339 -14.63 -5.01 -31.02
C SER A 339 -14.87 -3.57 -30.57
N THR A 340 -16.05 -3.01 -30.82
CA THR A 340 -16.37 -1.62 -30.46
C THR A 340 -16.70 -1.46 -28.97
N LYS A 341 -16.95 -2.57 -28.27
CA LYS A 341 -17.25 -2.63 -26.83
C LYS A 341 -16.07 -3.22 -26.06
N LEU A 342 -15.09 -2.37 -25.76
CA LEU A 342 -13.97 -2.70 -24.87
C LEU A 342 -14.34 -2.35 -23.42
N THR A 343 -14.33 -3.36 -22.55
CA THR A 343 -14.59 -3.24 -21.12
C THR A 343 -13.26 -3.27 -20.36
N ARG A 344 -12.94 -2.23 -19.59
CA ARG A 344 -11.72 -2.22 -18.77
C ARG A 344 -11.88 -3.12 -17.55
N LEU A 345 -11.09 -4.19 -17.49
CA LEU A 345 -11.00 -5.09 -16.34
C LEU A 345 -10.00 -4.58 -15.29
N PHE A 346 -8.89 -3.99 -15.74
CA PHE A 346 -7.84 -3.49 -14.86
C PHE A 346 -7.09 -2.28 -15.46
N PRO A 347 -6.79 -1.23 -14.67
CA PRO A 347 -7.30 -0.97 -13.32
C PRO A 347 -8.81 -0.68 -13.32
N ASN A 348 -9.47 -0.85 -12.19
CA ASN A 348 -10.93 -0.68 -12.05
C ASN A 348 -11.28 0.13 -10.78
N GLN A 349 -12.56 0.25 -10.42
CA GLN A 349 -12.98 1.04 -9.25
C GLN A 349 -12.51 0.48 -7.89
N HIS A 350 -12.02 -0.76 -7.87
CA HIS A 350 -11.51 -1.46 -6.69
C HIS A 350 -9.99 -1.65 -6.74
N SER A 351 -9.30 -1.09 -7.74
CA SER A 351 -7.85 -1.25 -7.91
C SER A 351 -7.21 -0.06 -8.61
N ASN A 352 -5.94 0.19 -8.33
CA ASN A 352 -5.19 1.24 -9.00
C ASN A 352 -4.14 0.63 -9.95
N ILE A 353 -3.64 1.43 -10.89
CA ILE A 353 -2.66 0.95 -11.88
C ILE A 353 -1.35 0.46 -11.25
N ARG A 354 -0.95 0.97 -10.08
CA ARG A 354 0.29 0.53 -9.40
C ARG A 354 0.22 -0.96 -9.03
N MET A 355 -0.98 -1.51 -8.83
CA MET A 355 -1.21 -2.94 -8.57
C MET A 355 -0.91 -3.83 -9.79
N GLY A 356 -0.86 -3.27 -10.99
CA GLY A 356 -0.57 -3.99 -12.24
C GLY A 356 0.88 -3.90 -12.66
N TYR A 357 1.77 -3.48 -11.77
CA TYR A 357 3.19 -3.36 -12.08
C TYR A 357 3.85 -4.74 -12.25
N VAL A 358 4.42 -4.95 -13.43
CA VAL A 358 5.16 -6.16 -13.81
C VAL A 358 6.64 -5.81 -13.88
N LYS A 359 7.48 -6.61 -13.20
CA LYS A 359 8.94 -6.53 -13.32
C LYS A 359 9.39 -7.47 -14.43
N ALA A 360 10.38 -7.04 -15.23
CA ALA A 360 11.00 -7.88 -16.25
C ALA A 360 11.32 -9.30 -15.72
N GLY A 361 10.85 -10.31 -16.44
CA GLY A 361 11.03 -11.73 -16.12
C GLY A 361 10.13 -12.31 -15.02
N LYS A 362 9.38 -11.50 -14.27
CA LYS A 362 8.50 -11.97 -13.19
C LYS A 362 7.03 -11.98 -13.62
N ALA A 363 6.37 -13.13 -13.45
CA ALA A 363 4.93 -13.22 -13.69
C ALA A 363 4.12 -12.56 -12.56
N ARG A 364 3.00 -11.94 -12.91
CA ARG A 364 2.01 -11.35 -12.00
C ARG A 364 0.64 -11.96 -12.26
N ILE A 365 -0.22 -12.00 -11.25
CA ILE A 365 -1.59 -12.50 -11.35
C ILE A 365 -2.54 -11.35 -10.99
N ILE A 366 -3.58 -11.12 -11.79
CA ILE A 366 -4.54 -10.02 -11.63
C ILE A 366 -5.97 -10.55 -11.80
N PRO A 367 -6.86 -10.40 -10.81
CA PRO A 367 -6.57 -10.06 -9.43
C PRO A 367 -5.78 -11.19 -8.78
N ASP A 368 -4.79 -10.80 -7.99
CA ASP A 368 -4.24 -11.70 -6.99
C ASP A 368 -5.18 -11.77 -5.77
N VAL A 369 -4.86 -12.66 -4.84
CA VAL A 369 -5.63 -12.82 -3.59
C VAL A 369 -5.58 -11.57 -2.68
N TYR A 370 -4.77 -10.56 -3.01
CA TYR A 370 -4.61 -9.31 -2.25
C TYR A 370 -5.28 -8.12 -2.92
N SER A 371 -5.86 -8.33 -4.11
CA SER A 371 -6.36 -7.25 -4.95
C SER A 371 -7.64 -6.60 -4.40
N GLY A 372 -8.34 -7.26 -3.47
CA GLY A 372 -9.58 -6.73 -2.87
C GLY A 372 -10.80 -6.76 -3.80
N PHE A 373 -10.66 -7.37 -4.98
CA PHE A 373 -11.74 -7.58 -5.95
C PHE A 373 -11.56 -8.92 -6.67
N ALA A 374 -12.66 -9.47 -7.16
CA ALA A 374 -12.66 -10.60 -8.07
C ALA A 374 -13.06 -10.13 -9.48
N LEU A 375 -12.44 -10.70 -10.52
CA LEU A 375 -12.95 -10.60 -11.89
C LEU A 375 -13.93 -11.73 -12.13
N LYS A 376 -15.18 -11.40 -12.39
CA LYS A 376 -16.25 -12.36 -12.69
C LYS A 376 -16.36 -12.57 -14.20
N VAL A 377 -16.48 -13.83 -14.61
CA VAL A 377 -16.83 -14.21 -15.97
C VAL A 377 -18.21 -13.61 -16.31
N PRO A 378 -18.39 -12.94 -17.46
CA PRO A 378 -19.69 -12.45 -17.92
C PRO A 378 -20.76 -13.52 -17.86
N LYS A 379 -22.02 -13.11 -17.63
CA LYS A 379 -23.15 -14.05 -17.59
C LYS A 379 -23.58 -14.55 -18.98
N THR A 380 -23.11 -13.90 -20.04
CA THR A 380 -23.42 -14.24 -21.43
C THR A 380 -22.39 -15.21 -21.99
N SER A 381 -22.86 -16.34 -22.52
CA SER A 381 -22.01 -17.33 -23.21
C SER A 381 -21.49 -16.78 -24.54
N GLY A 382 -20.33 -17.26 -24.98
CA GLY A 382 -19.74 -16.87 -26.26
C GLY A 382 -18.22 -16.67 -26.24
N LYS A 383 -17.65 -16.45 -27.43
CA LYS A 383 -16.22 -16.20 -27.63
C LYS A 383 -15.85 -14.75 -27.33
N ARG A 384 -14.82 -14.56 -26.50
CA ARG A 384 -14.34 -13.27 -26.02
C ARG A 384 -12.84 -13.14 -26.21
N LEU A 385 -12.38 -11.89 -26.19
CA LEU A 385 -10.98 -11.55 -26.36
C LEU A 385 -10.52 -10.71 -25.18
N LEU A 386 -9.54 -11.22 -24.43
CA LEU A 386 -8.81 -10.47 -23.43
C LEU A 386 -7.68 -9.71 -24.13
N VAL A 387 -7.61 -8.39 -23.92
CA VAL A 387 -6.53 -7.54 -24.43
C VAL A 387 -5.69 -7.07 -23.26
N ALA A 388 -4.38 -7.32 -23.30
CA ALA A 388 -3.43 -6.80 -22.32
C ALA A 388 -2.50 -5.80 -22.99
N LEU A 389 -2.33 -4.65 -22.35
CA LEU A 389 -1.35 -3.63 -22.72
C LEU A 389 -0.33 -3.47 -21.61
N LEU A 390 0.94 -3.34 -21.96
CA LEU A 390 2.00 -2.94 -21.04
C LEU A 390 2.50 -1.55 -21.46
N VAL A 391 2.42 -0.61 -20.52
CA VAL A 391 2.89 0.78 -20.68
C VAL A 391 4.04 1.07 -19.72
N ASP A 392 4.91 2.01 -20.08
CA ASP A 392 6.10 2.32 -19.27
C ASP A 392 5.77 3.17 -18.04
N LYS A 393 4.82 4.10 -18.20
CA LYS A 393 4.47 5.09 -17.17
C LYS A 393 2.96 5.15 -16.97
N PRO A 394 2.47 5.34 -15.73
CA PRO A 394 1.04 5.50 -15.47
C PRO A 394 0.41 6.71 -16.20
N SER A 395 1.19 7.75 -16.47
CA SER A 395 0.74 8.95 -17.18
C SER A 395 0.27 8.65 -18.62
N GLU A 396 0.77 7.58 -19.24
CA GLU A 396 0.41 7.17 -20.60
C GLU A 396 -1.02 6.61 -20.70
N ILE A 397 -1.67 6.27 -19.57
CA ILE A 397 -3.09 5.94 -19.54
C ILE A 397 -3.94 7.11 -20.05
N SER A 398 -3.57 8.35 -19.72
CA SER A 398 -4.33 9.52 -20.15
C SER A 398 -4.28 9.71 -21.66
N THR A 399 -3.15 9.37 -22.29
CA THR A 399 -2.97 9.32 -23.73
C THR A 399 -3.80 8.20 -24.37
N LEU A 400 -3.83 7.01 -23.75
CA LEU A 400 -4.71 5.91 -24.14
C LEU A 400 -6.20 6.29 -24.04
N GLN A 401 -6.59 6.96 -22.97
CA GLN A 401 -7.96 7.45 -22.75
C GLN A 401 -8.41 8.40 -23.86
N LYS A 402 -7.54 9.33 -24.26
CA LYS A 402 -7.80 10.27 -25.36
C LYS A 402 -7.88 9.58 -26.72
N SER A 403 -7.08 8.54 -26.92
CA SER A 403 -7.03 7.78 -28.19
C SER A 403 -8.21 6.80 -28.34
N PHE A 404 -8.74 6.29 -27.22
CA PHE A 404 -9.85 5.33 -27.20
C PHE A 404 -11.01 5.75 -26.27
N PRO A 405 -11.59 6.95 -26.44
CA PRO A 405 -12.51 7.55 -25.46
C PRO A 405 -13.76 6.72 -25.20
N LYS A 406 -14.22 5.90 -26.17
CA LYS A 406 -15.37 4.99 -26.00
C LYS A 406 -15.04 3.79 -25.10
N ALA A 407 -13.85 3.18 -25.25
CA ALA A 407 -13.36 2.08 -24.40
C ALA A 407 -13.14 2.52 -22.95
N PHE A 408 -12.83 3.80 -22.74
CA PHE A 408 -12.62 4.39 -21.42
C PHE A 408 -13.86 5.09 -20.83
N LYS A 409 -14.91 5.36 -21.61
CA LYS A 409 -16.21 5.87 -21.12
C LYS A 409 -17.05 4.80 -20.40
N GLN A 410 -16.86 3.51 -20.69
CA GLN A 410 -17.56 2.40 -20.02
C GLN A 410 -16.95 2.02 -18.66
N ALA A 411 -16.51 3.02 -17.88
CA ALA A 411 -15.74 2.83 -16.66
C ALA A 411 -16.58 2.37 -15.46
N MET A 412 -17.33 1.27 -15.57
CA MET A 412 -17.78 0.43 -14.45
C MET A 412 -18.01 -1.00 -14.95
N SER A 413 -16.96 -1.83 -14.92
CA SER A 413 -17.15 -3.26 -15.23
C SER A 413 -17.93 -3.91 -14.10
N LYS A 414 -19.14 -4.44 -14.39
CA LYS A 414 -19.89 -5.32 -13.47
C LYS A 414 -19.16 -6.62 -13.15
N GLN A 415 -18.06 -6.91 -13.86
CA GLN A 415 -17.22 -8.07 -13.64
C GLN A 415 -16.22 -7.84 -12.51
N ALA A 416 -15.81 -6.60 -12.23
CA ALA A 416 -15.00 -6.30 -11.06
C ALA A 416 -15.93 -6.10 -9.86
N GLN A 417 -16.01 -7.11 -9.00
CA GLN A 417 -16.86 -7.07 -7.80
C GLN A 417 -15.99 -7.13 -6.54
N PRO A 418 -16.40 -6.48 -5.44
CA PRO A 418 -15.74 -6.68 -4.15
C PRO A 418 -15.81 -8.17 -3.80
N ASP A 419 -14.69 -8.72 -3.35
CA ASP A 419 -14.62 -10.14 -3.01
C ASP A 419 -15.46 -10.39 -1.75
N SER A 420 -16.61 -11.03 -1.90
CA SER A 420 -17.46 -11.43 -0.78
C SER A 420 -16.82 -12.65 -0.11
N LEU A 421 -15.95 -12.40 0.87
CA LEU A 421 -15.32 -13.43 1.69
C LEU A 421 -16.39 -14.38 2.25
N SER A 422 -16.41 -15.63 1.80
CA SER A 422 -17.16 -16.69 2.47
C SER A 422 -16.60 -16.88 3.87
N LYS A 423 -17.48 -17.08 4.86
CA LYS A 423 -17.13 -17.21 6.28
C LYS A 423 -16.12 -18.34 6.58
N ASP A 424 -15.91 -19.27 5.65
CA ASP A 424 -14.98 -20.39 5.78
C ASP A 424 -13.52 -20.05 5.43
N ALA A 425 -13.27 -18.98 4.66
CA ALA A 425 -11.91 -18.55 4.30
C ALA A 425 -11.16 -17.83 5.45
N LEU A 426 -11.87 -17.49 6.53
CA LEU A 426 -11.33 -16.77 7.69
C LEU A 426 -10.59 -17.68 8.69
N ARG A 427 -10.56 -19.00 8.48
CA ARG A 427 -9.98 -19.96 9.45
C ARG A 427 -8.81 -20.79 8.96
N SER A 428 -8.42 -20.71 7.68
CA SER A 428 -7.29 -21.48 7.16
C SER A 428 -6.11 -20.59 6.78
N SER A 429 -4.92 -20.97 7.27
CA SER A 429 -3.65 -20.42 6.81
C SER A 429 -3.55 -20.54 5.28
N PRO A 430 -3.11 -19.49 4.54
CA PRO A 430 -2.93 -19.52 3.08
C PRO A 430 -2.09 -20.71 2.58
N CYS A 431 -1.25 -21.28 3.45
CA CYS A 431 -0.31 -22.35 3.12
C CYS A 431 -0.93 -23.76 3.00
N ALA A 432 -2.26 -23.90 3.14
CA ALA A 432 -2.92 -25.19 3.11
C ALA A 432 -3.10 -25.83 1.71
N TYR A 433 -2.76 -25.16 0.60
CA TYR A 433 -2.98 -25.71 -0.76
C TYR A 433 -1.72 -25.65 -1.65
N ARG A 434 -1.03 -26.78 -1.80
CA ARG A 434 0.09 -26.98 -2.76
C ARG A 434 -0.40 -27.29 -4.18
N GLN A 435 0.38 -26.84 -5.16
CA GLN A 435 0.13 -26.80 -6.61
C GLN A 435 0.28 -28.16 -7.34
N VAL A 436 -0.38 -28.29 -8.51
CA VAL A 436 -0.04 -29.27 -9.57
C VAL A 436 0.02 -28.54 -10.94
N PRO A 437 1.05 -28.75 -11.78
CA PRO A 437 1.16 -28.12 -13.11
C PRO A 437 0.78 -29.08 -14.26
N ILE A 438 0.02 -28.63 -15.28
CA ILE A 438 -0.21 -29.39 -16.53
C ILE A 438 -0.27 -28.45 -17.78
N GLU A 439 0.18 -29.01 -18.92
CA GLU A 439 0.50 -28.49 -20.26
C GLU A 439 -0.58 -27.66 -21.02
N VAL A 440 -0.13 -26.94 -22.06
CA VAL A 440 -0.90 -26.00 -22.88
C VAL A 440 -1.05 -26.53 -24.31
N GLN A 441 -2.25 -26.46 -24.89
CA GLN A 441 -2.50 -26.50 -26.33
C GLN A 441 -3.25 -25.23 -26.79
N THR A 442 -2.93 -24.77 -28.00
CA THR A 442 -3.35 -23.51 -28.66
C THR A 442 -4.36 -23.73 -29.79
N LEU A 443 -5.27 -22.77 -30.04
CA LEU A 443 -5.89 -22.32 -31.33
C LEU A 443 -7.04 -21.32 -31.01
N SER A 444 -7.31 -20.19 -31.69
CA SER A 444 -7.49 -19.89 -33.14
C SER A 444 -7.04 -18.44 -33.49
N GLN A 445 -6.70 -18.14 -34.76
CA GLN A 445 -5.76 -17.07 -35.17
C GLN A 445 -6.32 -15.84 -35.95
N GLN A 446 -7.59 -15.81 -36.36
CA GLN A 446 -8.06 -14.83 -37.37
C GLN A 446 -8.74 -13.56 -36.82
N LEU A 447 -9.48 -13.62 -35.70
CA LEU A 447 -10.18 -12.45 -35.17
C LEU A 447 -9.29 -11.50 -34.34
N SER A 448 -8.22 -12.04 -33.74
CA SER A 448 -7.15 -11.27 -33.12
C SER A 448 -6.51 -10.25 -34.08
N GLN A 449 -6.41 -10.54 -35.38
CA GLN A 449 -5.57 -9.74 -36.30
C GLN A 449 -6.07 -8.30 -36.56
N GLN A 450 -7.37 -8.05 -36.74
CA GLN A 450 -7.86 -6.68 -37.06
C GLN A 450 -7.83 -5.72 -35.85
N LEU A 451 -8.20 -6.21 -34.67
CA LEU A 451 -8.09 -5.44 -33.42
C LEU A 451 -6.61 -5.20 -33.08
N THR A 452 -5.79 -6.25 -33.22
CA THR A 452 -4.36 -6.20 -32.98
C THR A 452 -3.66 -5.26 -33.96
N GLN A 453 -4.02 -5.23 -35.25
CA GLN A 453 -3.46 -4.28 -36.23
C GLN A 453 -3.82 -2.82 -35.91
N THR A 454 -5.04 -2.54 -35.46
CA THR A 454 -5.47 -1.18 -35.10
C THR A 454 -4.75 -0.69 -33.83
N LEU A 455 -4.59 -1.58 -32.84
CA LEU A 455 -3.86 -1.29 -31.62
C LEU A 455 -2.34 -1.28 -31.83
N GLN A 456 -1.80 -2.10 -32.73
CA GLN A 456 -0.38 -2.13 -33.12
C GLN A 456 0.01 -0.86 -33.86
N ARG A 457 -0.79 -0.35 -34.81
CA ARG A 457 -0.50 0.94 -35.47
C ARG A 457 -0.45 2.11 -34.48
N SER A 458 -1.24 2.06 -33.42
CA SER A 458 -1.18 3.06 -32.34
C SER A 458 0.03 2.81 -31.41
N ALA A 459 0.37 1.54 -31.17
CA ALA A 459 1.57 1.12 -30.44
C ALA A 459 2.88 1.44 -31.18
N GLU A 460 2.92 1.44 -32.52
CA GLU A 460 4.11 1.76 -33.32
C GLU A 460 4.56 3.22 -33.17
N SER A 461 3.67 4.11 -32.72
CA SER A 461 4.00 5.50 -32.36
C SER A 461 4.40 5.69 -30.89
N THR A 462 4.37 4.62 -30.09
CA THR A 462 4.61 4.60 -28.64
C THR A 462 5.51 3.41 -28.26
N ASN A 463 5.96 3.28 -27.01
CA ASN A 463 6.85 2.17 -26.59
C ASN A 463 6.06 0.98 -26.01
N TRP A 464 4.81 0.78 -26.45
CA TRP A 464 3.87 -0.14 -25.82
C TRP A 464 4.03 -1.58 -26.29
N SER A 465 3.70 -2.53 -25.42
CA SER A 465 3.56 -3.95 -25.79
C SER A 465 2.11 -4.38 -25.64
N ILE A 466 1.57 -5.04 -26.67
CA ILE A 466 0.20 -5.55 -26.70
C ILE A 466 0.19 -7.06 -26.91
N THR A 467 -0.68 -7.77 -26.19
CA THR A 467 -1.01 -9.18 -26.42
C THR A 467 -2.51 -9.40 -26.26
N THR A 468 -3.06 -10.34 -27.02
CA THR A 468 -4.46 -10.74 -26.91
C THR A 468 -4.60 -12.24 -26.64
N VAL A 469 -5.58 -12.64 -25.85
CA VAL A 469 -5.89 -14.04 -25.53
C VAL A 469 -7.39 -14.29 -25.76
N GLU A 470 -7.72 -15.24 -26.63
CA GLU A 470 -9.11 -15.67 -26.83
C GLU A 470 -9.55 -16.61 -25.69
N TYR A 471 -10.80 -16.48 -25.26
CA TYR A 471 -11.43 -17.41 -24.33
C TYR A 471 -12.92 -17.57 -24.62
N GLU A 472 -13.49 -18.71 -24.22
CA GLU A 472 -14.90 -19.04 -24.47
C GLU A 472 -15.63 -19.29 -23.15
N ILE A 473 -16.82 -18.68 -23.04
CA ILE A 473 -17.74 -18.90 -21.92
C ILE A 473 -18.76 -19.95 -22.38
N ILE A 474 -18.70 -21.12 -21.76
CA ILE A 474 -19.58 -22.25 -22.06
C ILE A 474 -20.87 -22.08 -21.24
N PRO A 475 -22.07 -22.30 -21.82
CA PRO A 475 -23.35 -22.25 -21.10
C PRO A 475 -23.39 -23.05 -19.78
#